data_AF-A0A845GL31-F1
#
_entry.id   AF-A0A845GL31-F1
#
_cell.length_a   1.000
_cell.length_b   1.000
_cell.length_c   1.000
_cell.angle_alpha   90.00
_cell.angle_beta   90.00
_cell.angle_gamma   90.00
#
_symmetry.space_group_name_H-M   'P 1'
#
loop_
_entity.id
_entity.type
_entity.pdbx_description
1 polymer ?
#
loop_
_entity_poly.entity_id
_entity_poly.type
_entity_poly.pdbx_seq_one_letter_code
_entity_poly.pdbx_strand_id
1 'polypeptide(L)'
;MTTLPFSIGLTGGIGSGKSTVADLFAARGASIVDTDQIAHSLTAPGGAAMPAIVAEFGPEFADAAGALPGIHTDAERAARESPYGATVAHGFLTLALLPALL
;
A
#
# COMPACT_ATOMS: atom_id res chain seq x y z
N MET A 1 4.46 28.96 13.11
CA MET A 1 4.83 27.61 13.59
C MET A 1 3.86 26.64 12.95
N THR A 2 4.31 25.80 12.01
CA THR A 2 3.51 24.70 11.49
C THR A 2 3.50 23.59 12.54
N THR A 3 2.39 23.40 13.23
CA THR A 3 2.18 22.21 14.06
C THR A 3 2.11 21.00 13.15
N LEU A 4 2.89 19.96 13.46
CA LEU A 4 2.80 18.70 12.74
C LEU A 4 1.44 18.06 13.07
N PRO A 5 0.71 17.54 12.08
CA PRO A 5 -0.59 16.93 12.31
C PRO A 5 -0.43 15.64 13.14
N PHE A 6 -1.35 15.44 14.09
CA PHE A 6 -1.39 14.22 14.89
C PHE A 6 -1.82 13.05 14.02
N SER A 7 -1.00 12.00 13.99
CA SER A 7 -1.14 10.86 13.07
C SER A 7 -1.29 9.56 13.85
N ILE A 8 -2.26 8.72 13.46
CA ILE A 8 -2.48 7.39 14.04
C ILE A 8 -2.46 6.35 12.91
N GLY A 9 -1.69 5.27 13.08
CA GLY A 9 -1.70 4.12 12.18
C GLY A 9 -2.80 3.11 12.52
N LEU A 10 -3.67 2.81 11.56
CA LEU A 10 -4.67 1.75 11.62
C LEU A 10 -4.15 0.51 10.91
N THR A 11 -4.05 -0.60 11.64
CA THR A 11 -3.51 -1.88 11.17
C THR A 11 -4.42 -3.05 11.56
N GLY A 12 -4.14 -4.25 11.05
CA GLY A 12 -4.95 -5.45 11.21
C GLY A 12 -4.85 -6.42 10.03
N GLY A 13 -5.24 -7.68 10.23
CA GLY A 13 -5.20 -8.73 9.21
C GLY A 13 -6.23 -8.55 8.07
N ILE A 14 -6.16 -9.41 7.05
CA ILE A 14 -7.15 -9.43 5.95
C ILE A 14 -8.54 -9.72 6.53
N GLY A 15 -9.56 -8.99 6.05
CA GLY A 15 -10.94 -9.16 6.52
C GLY A 15 -11.23 -8.63 7.92
N SER A 16 -10.27 -7.99 8.61
CA SER A 16 -10.45 -7.49 9.98
C SER A 16 -11.29 -6.21 10.10
N GLY A 17 -11.86 -5.69 9.01
CA GLY A 17 -12.70 -4.48 9.01
C GLY A 17 -11.94 -3.14 9.07
N LYS A 18 -10.65 -3.08 8.71
CA LYS A 18 -9.86 -1.83 8.71
C LYS A 18 -10.50 -0.72 7.88
N SER A 19 -10.95 -1.03 6.66
CA SER A 19 -11.59 -0.04 5.80
C SER A 19 -12.85 0.53 6.46
N THR A 20 -13.66 -0.31 7.10
CA THR A 20 -14.81 0.14 7.89
C THR A 20 -14.41 1.08 9.03
N VAL A 21 -13.33 0.78 9.75
CA VAL A 21 -12.82 1.66 10.81
C VAL A 21 -12.29 2.98 10.24
N ALA A 22 -11.56 2.93 9.12
CA ALA A 22 -11.08 4.12 8.41
C ALA A 22 -12.24 5.03 7.98
N ASP A 23 -13.31 4.45 7.42
CA ASP A 23 -14.52 5.19 7.04
C ASP A 23 -15.19 5.85 8.25
N LEU A 24 -15.21 5.18 9.40
CA LEU A 24 -15.73 5.74 10.66
C LEU A 24 -14.88 6.90 11.21
N PHE A 25 -13.57 6.89 10.97
CA PHE A 25 -12.69 8.02 11.27
C PHE A 25 -12.89 9.16 10.27
N ALA A 26 -13.01 8.86 8.98
CA ALA A 26 -13.29 9.84 7.93
C ALA A 26 -14.61 10.57 8.17
N ALA A 27 -15.66 9.83 8.54
CA ALA A 27 -16.96 10.37 8.93
C ALA A 27 -16.90 11.33 10.13
N ARG A 28 -15.84 11.26 10.94
CA ARG A 28 -15.56 12.16 12.07
C ARG A 28 -14.56 13.27 11.73
N GLY A 29 -14.21 13.46 10.46
CA GLY A 29 -13.35 14.53 9.99
C GLY A 29 -11.86 14.19 9.95
N ALA A 30 -11.48 12.93 10.18
CA ALA A 30 -10.09 12.53 9.96
C ALA A 30 -9.79 12.47 8.46
N SER A 31 -8.64 13.01 8.04
CA SER A 31 -8.11 12.76 6.70
C SER A 31 -7.51 11.36 6.66
N ILE A 32 -7.82 10.61 5.62
CA ILE A 32 -7.34 9.24 5.44
C ILE A 32 -6.18 9.23 4.47
N VAL A 33 -5.06 8.65 4.91
CA VAL A 33 -3.91 8.34 4.06
C VAL A 33 -3.90 6.83 3.84
N ASP A 34 -4.29 6.41 2.64
CA ASP A 34 -4.30 5.01 2.24
C ASP A 34 -2.95 4.59 1.64
N THR A 35 -2.18 3.80 2.38
CA THR A 35 -0.86 3.34 1.93
C THR A 35 -0.92 2.40 0.74
N ASP A 36 -1.99 1.64 0.57
CA ASP A 36 -2.09 0.64 -0.48
C ASP A 36 -2.39 1.34 -1.81
N GLN A 37 -3.24 2.35 -1.78
CA GLN A 37 -3.48 3.21 -2.94
C GLN A 37 -2.22 4.00 -3.33
N ILE A 38 -1.47 4.51 -2.35
CA ILE A 38 -0.19 5.20 -2.59
C ILE A 38 0.82 4.24 -3.19
N ALA A 39 1.00 3.05 -2.62
CA ALA A 39 1.92 2.04 -3.12
C ALA A 39 1.57 1.65 -4.56
N HIS A 40 0.29 1.41 -4.85
CA HIS A 40 -0.17 1.10 -6.20
C HIS A 40 0.12 2.22 -7.19
N SER A 41 -0.08 3.48 -6.79
CA SER A 41 0.21 4.63 -7.65
C SER A 41 1.72 4.81 -7.90
N LEU A 42 2.54 4.52 -6.89
CA LEU A 42 3.99 4.60 -7.00
C LEU A 42 4.58 3.51 -7.91
N THR A 43 3.90 2.36 -8.03
CA THR A 43 4.34 1.20 -8.81
C THR A 43 3.54 0.98 -10.10
N ALA A 44 2.61 1.86 -10.43
CA ALA A 44 1.90 1.90 -11.71
C ALA A 44 2.86 2.22 -12.89
N PRO A 45 2.41 2.11 -14.16
CA PRO A 45 3.20 2.54 -15.31
C PRO A 45 3.71 3.98 -15.15
N GLY A 46 5.03 4.17 -15.21
CA GLY A 46 5.65 5.49 -15.00
C GLY A 46 5.62 6.01 -13.55
N GLY A 47 5.22 5.17 -12.61
CA GLY A 47 5.19 5.48 -11.18
C GLY A 47 6.60 5.76 -10.64
N ALA A 48 6.68 6.66 -9.66
CA ALA A 48 7.95 7.19 -9.17
C ALA A 48 8.85 6.13 -8.51
N ALA A 49 8.32 4.98 -8.09
CA ALA A 49 9.11 3.90 -7.51
C ALA A 49 9.71 2.97 -8.59
N MET A 50 9.12 2.89 -9.78
CA MET A 50 9.53 1.91 -10.81
C MET A 50 11.00 2.05 -11.24
N PRO A 51 11.57 3.24 -11.48
CA PRO A 51 12.99 3.36 -11.84
C PRO A 51 13.92 2.80 -10.77
N ALA A 52 13.62 3.03 -9.49
CA ALA A 52 14.43 2.53 -8.38
C ALA A 52 14.29 1.01 -8.24
N ILE A 53 13.08 0.47 -8.39
CA ILE A 53 12.81 -0.97 -8.37
C ILE A 53 13.59 -1.68 -9.48
N VAL A 54 13.50 -1.18 -10.71
CA VAL A 54 14.20 -1.77 -11.86
C VAL A 54 15.71 -1.68 -11.70
N ALA A 55 16.24 -0.59 -11.15
CA ALA A 55 17.67 -0.42 -10.92
C ALA A 55 18.23 -1.40 -9.89
N GLU A 56 17.47 -1.70 -8.84
CA GLU A 56 17.90 -2.59 -7.75
C GLU A 56 17.65 -4.07 -8.08
N PHE A 57 16.47 -4.40 -8.61
CA PHE A 57 16.01 -5.79 -8.76
C PHE A 57 16.05 -6.31 -10.19
N GLY A 58 16.21 -5.44 -11.18
CA GLY A 58 16.26 -5.81 -12.59
C GLY A 58 14.97 -5.51 -13.38
N PRO A 59 15.06 -5.51 -14.72
CA PRO A 59 13.94 -5.18 -15.60
C PRO A 59 12.77 -6.18 -15.57
N GLU A 60 13.00 -7.42 -15.12
CA GLU A 60 11.97 -8.44 -14.97
C GLU A 60 10.90 -8.11 -13.92
N PHE A 61 11.18 -7.13 -13.04
CA PHE A 61 10.23 -6.59 -12.07
C PHE A 61 9.31 -5.52 -12.66
N ALA A 62 9.41 -5.23 -13.96
CA ALA A 62 8.46 -4.42 -14.70
C ALA A 62 7.71 -5.27 -15.72
N ASP A 63 6.38 -5.13 -15.77
CA ASP A 63 5.58 -5.73 -16.83
C ASP A 63 5.76 -5.00 -18.17
N ALA A 64 5.05 -5.46 -19.20
CA ALA A 64 5.13 -4.86 -20.54
C ALA A 64 4.67 -3.38 -20.59
N ALA A 65 3.90 -2.92 -19.60
CA ALA A 65 3.49 -1.53 -19.45
C ALA A 65 4.45 -0.71 -18.58
N GLY A 66 5.48 -1.33 -18.00
CA GLY A 66 6.41 -0.67 -17.09
C GLY A 66 5.87 -0.51 -15.66
N ALA A 67 4.85 -1.28 -15.28
CA ALA A 67 4.33 -1.34 -13.92
C ALA A 67 4.94 -2.52 -13.15
N LEU A 68 4.87 -2.45 -11.82
CA LEU A 68 5.13 -3.63 -10.99
C LEU A 68 3.99 -4.64 -11.23
N PRO A 69 4.28 -5.88 -11.63
CA PRO A 69 3.25 -6.90 -11.75
C PRO A 69 2.54 -7.05 -10.40
N GLY A 70 1.20 -7.09 -10.44
CA GLY A 70 0.41 -7.35 -9.23
C GLY A 70 0.79 -8.69 -8.59
N ILE A 71 0.55 -8.81 -7.28
CA ILE A 71 0.80 -10.05 -6.54
C ILE A 71 0.06 -11.19 -7.25
N HIS A 72 0.76 -12.29 -7.50
CA HIS A 72 0.16 -13.52 -8.00
C HIS A 72 -0.97 -13.94 -7.07
N THR A 73 -2.22 -13.88 -7.53
CA THR A 73 -3.36 -14.49 -6.82
C THR A 73 -3.38 -16.01 -6.98
N ASP A 74 -2.54 -16.53 -7.87
CA ASP A 74 -2.27 -17.94 -8.08
C ASP A 74 -1.17 -18.41 -7.11
N ALA A 75 -1.58 -19.16 -6.09
CA ALA A 75 -0.70 -19.66 -5.03
C ALA A 75 0.38 -20.62 -5.57
N GLU A 76 0.09 -21.41 -6.60
CA GLU A 76 1.09 -22.32 -7.17
C GLU A 76 2.16 -21.56 -7.94
N ARG A 77 1.74 -20.53 -8.67
CA ARG A 77 2.66 -19.67 -9.40
C ARG A 77 3.50 -18.83 -8.41
N ALA A 78 2.89 -18.30 -7.36
CA ALA A 78 3.60 -17.60 -6.29
C ALA A 78 4.65 -18.51 -5.62
N ALA A 79 4.34 -19.78 -5.37
CA ALA A 79 5.29 -20.72 -4.78
C ALA A 79 6.50 -21.00 -5.69
N ARG A 80 6.33 -20.95 -7.02
CA ARG A 80 7.43 -21.16 -7.99
C ARG A 80 8.26 -19.92 -8.26
N GLU A 81 7.63 -18.75 -8.28
CA GLU A 81 8.24 -17.52 -8.80
C GLU A 81 8.55 -16.47 -7.72
N SER A 82 7.92 -16.56 -6.55
CA SER A 82 8.18 -15.62 -5.44
C SER A 82 9.49 -15.99 -4.73
N PRO A 83 10.39 -15.03 -4.46
CA PRO A 83 11.56 -15.26 -3.61
C PRO A 83 11.20 -15.65 -2.16
N TYR A 84 9.93 -15.49 -1.77
CA TYR A 84 9.41 -15.84 -0.43
C TYR A 84 8.52 -17.10 -0.44
N GLY A 85 8.29 -17.73 -1.59
CA GLY A 85 7.54 -18.99 -1.73
C GLY A 85 6.05 -18.95 -1.41
N ALA A 86 5.45 -17.78 -1.23
CA ALA A 86 4.02 -17.62 -0.95
C ALA A 86 3.46 -16.29 -1.48
N THR A 87 2.13 -16.18 -1.54
CA THR A 87 1.42 -14.94 -1.81
C THR A 87 1.60 -13.98 -0.63
N VAL A 88 2.36 -12.90 -0.83
CA VAL A 88 2.51 -11.84 0.18
C VAL A 88 1.37 -10.84 0.01
N ALA A 89 0.25 -11.08 0.69
CA ALA A 89 -0.81 -10.09 0.80
C ALA A 89 -0.43 -9.05 1.87
N HIS A 90 -0.21 -7.80 1.47
CA HIS A 90 0.05 -6.70 2.40
C HIS A 90 -1.26 -6.25 3.08
N GLY A 91 -1.19 -6.06 4.40
CA GLY A 91 -2.27 -5.48 5.19
C GLY A 91 -2.08 -3.98 5.33
N PHE A 92 -3.13 -3.21 4.98
CA PHE A 92 -3.20 -1.76 5.07
C PHE A 92 -2.60 -1.16 6.36
N LEU A 93 -1.77 -0.12 6.20
CA LEU A 93 -1.43 0.85 7.22
C LEU A 93 -2.16 2.16 6.89
N THR A 94 -3.39 2.33 7.36
CA THR A 94 -4.13 3.57 7.09
C THR A 94 -3.76 4.61 8.14
N LEU A 95 -3.10 5.70 7.75
CA LEU A 95 -2.81 6.80 8.67
C LEU A 95 -4.01 7.76 8.69
N ALA A 96 -4.69 7.85 9.81
CA ALA A 96 -5.73 8.86 10.04
C ALA A 96 -5.08 10.13 10.63
N LEU A 97 -5.23 11.26 9.94
CA LEU A 97 -4.82 12.58 10.42
C LEU A 97 -6.05 13.27 10.98
N LEU A 98 -6.06 13.59 12.28
CA LEU A 98 -7.09 14.42 12.89
C LEU A 98 -6.68 15.90 12.77
N PRO A 99 -7.40 16.74 12.02
CA PRO A 99 -7.27 18.17 12.18
C PRO A 99 -8.04 18.57 13.45
N ALA A 100 -7.28 18.94 14.49
CA ALA A 100 -7.72 19.69 15.67
C ALA A 100 -9.04 19.23 16.34
N LEU A 101 -8.93 18.24 17.23
CA LEU A 101 -9.86 18.03 18.34
C LEU A 101 -9.19 18.31 19.71
N LEU A 102 -8.24 19.24 19.72
CA LEU A 102 -7.72 19.92 20.91
C LEU A 102 -7.57 21.42 20.61
#